data_AF-A0A7Y6IN66-F1
#
_entry.id   AF-A0A7Y6IN66-F1
#
_cell.length_a   1.000
_cell.length_b   1.000
_cell.length_c   1.000
_cell.angle_alpha   90.00
_cell.angle_beta   90.00
_cell.angle_gamma   90.00
#
_symmetry.space_group_name_H-M   'P 1'
#
loop_
_entity.id
_entity.type
_entity.pdbx_description
1 polymer ?
#
loop_
_entity_poly.entity_id
_entity_poly.type
_entity_poly.pdbx_seq_one_letter_code
_entity_poly.pdbx_strand_id
1 'polypeptide(L)'
;MLNRLSLSVISAVAVLALTGTPAAATAPVTGTAQITATAPVTAAAVRTQGAPSDPLAPGPYHRRLDPLAGTWKATKYNYILGRDGRPVVSRDITVRTRWIAKTGGRFLEEQTEGVLGGHPYYRLGILGFSTIDRRYEWTTFDSVTPTAMTYRGPALSKGSNRLSLPGEFTDPGVLGPEYAGKTIPMRTVITIRSDDRHTFELYFTPPGQSERLVDRVVYTRRAR
;
A
#
# COMPACT_ATOMS: atom_id res chain seq x y z
N MET A 1 51.58 -42.79 8.64
CA MET A 1 52.14 -42.54 7.31
C MET A 1 51.44 -41.32 6.73
N LEU A 2 52.12 -40.18 6.74
CA LEU A 2 51.67 -38.89 6.20
C LEU A 2 51.97 -38.81 4.69
N ASN A 3 51.11 -38.13 3.93
CA ASN A 3 51.45 -37.37 2.71
C ASN A 3 50.18 -36.63 2.21
N ARG A 4 50.17 -35.40 1.69
CA ARG A 4 51.03 -34.20 1.72
C ARG A 4 50.20 -33.06 1.08
N LEU A 5 50.48 -31.81 1.46
CA LEU A 5 49.93 -30.55 0.93
C LEU A 5 50.01 -30.42 -0.61
N SER A 6 49.21 -29.52 -1.20
CA SER A 6 49.70 -28.31 -1.91
C SER A 6 48.59 -27.36 -2.39
N LEU A 7 48.73 -26.08 -2.03
CA LEU A 7 48.16 -24.89 -2.67
C LEU A 7 48.75 -24.70 -4.08
N SER A 8 48.03 -24.05 -5.00
CA SER A 8 48.59 -22.99 -5.87
C SER A 8 47.50 -22.19 -6.62
N VAL A 9 47.74 -20.88 -6.64
CA VAL A 9 47.02 -19.75 -7.28
C VAL A 9 47.67 -19.47 -8.65
N ILE A 10 47.12 -18.49 -9.41
CA ILE A 10 47.69 -17.70 -10.55
C ILE A 10 47.12 -18.19 -11.91
N SER A 11 46.54 -17.39 -12.83
CA SER A 11 46.78 -16.01 -13.35
C SER A 11 45.46 -15.34 -13.77
N ALA A 12 45.14 -14.06 -13.53
CA ALA A 12 45.79 -12.78 -13.90
C ALA A 12 45.77 -12.48 -15.41
N VAL A 13 44.76 -11.69 -15.85
CA VAL A 13 44.74 -10.97 -17.14
C VAL A 13 45.20 -9.54 -16.90
N ALA A 14 46.20 -9.15 -17.66
CA ALA A 14 46.91 -7.87 -17.63
C ALA A 14 46.22 -6.86 -18.58
N VAL A 15 46.12 -5.57 -18.17
CA VAL A 15 46.83 -4.42 -18.77
C VAL A 15 46.07 -3.77 -19.95
N LEU A 16 45.96 -2.44 -20.17
CA LEU A 16 46.68 -1.24 -19.75
C LEU A 16 45.73 -0.02 -19.80
N ALA A 17 45.98 0.97 -18.95
CA ALA A 17 45.44 2.32 -19.02
C ALA A 17 46.11 3.16 -20.12
N LEU A 18 45.55 4.32 -20.49
CA LEU A 18 46.28 5.61 -20.60
C LEU A 18 45.32 6.79 -20.89
N THR A 19 45.26 7.66 -19.89
CA THR A 19 45.08 9.13 -19.83
C THR A 19 44.91 9.96 -21.10
N GLY A 20 44.08 11.01 -21.00
CA GLY A 20 44.28 12.27 -21.74
C GLY A 20 43.07 13.22 -21.74
N THR A 21 43.11 14.28 -20.94
CA THR A 21 42.41 15.55 -21.19
C THR A 21 43.43 16.57 -21.70
N PRO A 22 43.07 17.49 -22.63
CA PRO A 22 42.79 18.86 -22.18
C PRO A 22 41.82 19.71 -23.05
N ALA A 23 41.29 20.75 -22.38
CA ALA A 23 41.12 22.16 -22.79
C ALA A 23 40.37 22.60 -24.07
N ALA A 24 39.69 23.75 -23.89
CA ALA A 24 38.80 24.47 -24.79
C ALA A 24 39.49 25.29 -25.90
N ALA A 25 38.78 25.56 -27.00
CA ALA A 25 38.84 26.83 -27.76
C ALA A 25 37.69 26.94 -28.78
N THR A 26 37.18 28.17 -28.91
CA THR A 26 36.07 28.71 -29.73
C THR A 26 36.44 29.03 -31.18
N ALA A 27 35.53 28.85 -32.14
CA ALA A 27 35.33 29.74 -33.32
C ALA A 27 34.02 29.40 -34.09
N PRO A 28 33.49 30.31 -34.94
CA PRO A 28 32.05 30.51 -35.12
C PRO A 28 31.48 29.86 -36.39
N VAL A 29 30.18 29.57 -36.40
CA VAL A 29 29.43 29.33 -37.63
C VAL A 29 28.21 30.23 -37.66
N THR A 30 28.29 31.24 -38.51
CA THR A 30 27.21 32.10 -38.95
C THR A 30 26.21 31.25 -39.72
N GLY A 31 24.98 31.14 -39.23
CA GLY A 31 23.91 30.40 -39.88
C GLY A 31 22.56 30.86 -39.35
N THR A 32 21.99 31.86 -40.00
CA THR A 32 20.62 32.33 -39.79
C THR A 32 19.63 31.22 -40.11
N ALA A 33 19.12 30.55 -39.08
CA ALA A 33 17.92 29.74 -39.16
C ALA A 33 16.86 30.35 -38.25
N GLN A 34 15.78 30.84 -38.86
CA GLN A 34 14.64 31.44 -38.18
C GLN A 34 13.99 30.41 -37.25
N ILE A 35 14.08 30.62 -35.94
CA ILE A 35 13.25 29.91 -34.98
C ILE A 35 11.90 30.64 -34.96
N THR A 36 10.92 30.05 -35.66
CA THR A 36 9.51 30.34 -35.44
C THR A 36 9.19 30.04 -33.98
N ALA A 37 8.88 31.08 -33.21
CA ALA A 37 8.49 30.96 -31.81
C ALA A 37 7.15 30.22 -31.72
N THR A 38 7.20 28.90 -31.51
CA THR A 38 6.02 28.12 -31.10
C THR A 38 5.69 28.53 -29.66
N ALA A 39 4.56 29.23 -29.52
CA ALA A 39 4.02 29.67 -28.24
C ALA A 39 3.97 28.52 -27.22
N PRO A 40 4.18 28.79 -25.92
CA PRO A 40 4.06 27.76 -24.91
C PRO A 40 2.62 27.25 -24.90
N VAL A 41 2.46 25.95 -25.14
CA VAL A 41 1.22 25.25 -24.88
C VAL A 41 0.98 25.38 -23.38
N THR A 42 0.16 26.36 -23.01
CA THR A 42 -0.41 26.44 -21.67
C THR A 42 -1.11 25.11 -21.47
N ALA A 43 -0.58 24.29 -20.57
CA ALA A 43 -1.27 23.12 -20.05
C ALA A 43 -2.57 23.64 -19.44
N ALA A 44 -3.64 23.60 -20.24
CA ALA A 44 -4.95 24.01 -19.84
C ALA A 44 -5.31 23.21 -18.60
N ALA A 45 -5.39 23.91 -17.48
CA ALA A 45 -5.81 23.35 -16.22
C ALA A 45 -7.16 22.67 -16.44
N VAL A 46 -7.17 21.33 -16.39
CA VAL A 46 -8.39 20.56 -16.21
C VAL A 46 -8.89 20.89 -14.81
N ARG A 47 -9.62 22.00 -14.68
CA ARG A 47 -10.42 22.30 -13.50
C ARG A 47 -11.51 21.25 -13.46
N THR A 48 -11.23 20.19 -12.72
CA THR A 48 -12.23 19.17 -12.40
C THR A 48 -13.32 19.88 -11.60
N GLN A 49 -14.53 19.96 -12.17
CA GLN A 49 -15.70 20.47 -11.45
C GLN A 49 -15.83 19.71 -10.11
N GLY A 50 -15.77 20.44 -8.99
CA GLY A 50 -15.90 19.89 -7.64
C GLY A 50 -14.60 19.73 -6.83
N ALA A 51 -13.45 20.22 -7.30
CA ALA A 51 -12.28 20.36 -6.43
C ALA A 51 -12.57 21.42 -5.34
N PRO A 52 -12.38 21.11 -4.04
CA PRO A 52 -12.54 22.11 -2.99
C PRO A 52 -11.61 23.31 -3.25
N SER A 53 -12.10 24.52 -2.94
CA SER A 53 -11.36 25.77 -3.12
C SER A 53 -10.07 25.82 -2.29
N ASP A 54 -10.03 25.06 -1.20
CA ASP A 54 -8.83 24.79 -0.40
C ASP A 54 -8.36 23.34 -0.65
N PRO A 55 -7.18 23.13 -1.25
CA PRO A 55 -6.64 21.79 -1.47
C PRO A 55 -6.29 21.07 -0.16
N LEU A 56 -6.29 21.73 1.00
CA LEU A 56 -6.06 21.11 2.30
C LEU A 56 -7.35 20.70 3.01
N ALA A 57 -8.52 21.12 2.54
CA ALA A 57 -9.80 20.80 3.16
C ALA A 57 -10.30 19.39 2.80
N PRO A 58 -10.98 18.67 3.72
CA PRO A 58 -11.71 17.47 3.38
C PRO A 58 -12.71 17.73 2.24
N GLY A 59 -12.84 16.75 1.33
CA GLY A 59 -13.65 16.88 0.11
C GLY A 59 -14.41 15.61 -0.24
N PRO A 60 -14.95 15.50 -1.46
CA PRO A 60 -15.78 14.36 -1.88
C PRO A 60 -15.10 12.99 -1.71
N TYR A 61 -13.77 12.92 -1.87
CA TYR A 61 -13.01 11.68 -1.65
C TYR A 61 -12.91 11.27 -0.17
N HIS A 62 -12.92 12.23 0.75
CA HIS A 62 -13.05 11.94 2.18
C HIS A 62 -14.46 11.43 2.50
N ARG A 63 -15.49 12.11 1.99
CA ARG A 63 -16.90 11.77 2.22
C ARG A 63 -17.29 10.38 1.70
N ARG A 64 -16.57 9.85 0.71
CA ARG A 64 -16.73 8.45 0.27
C ARG A 64 -16.44 7.43 1.36
N LEU A 65 -15.70 7.80 2.40
CA LEU A 65 -15.44 6.94 3.55
C LEU A 65 -16.49 7.07 4.65
N ASP A 66 -17.43 8.03 4.56
CA ASP A 66 -18.50 8.22 5.56
C ASP A 66 -19.29 6.93 5.86
N PRO A 67 -19.63 6.08 4.87
CA PRO A 67 -20.33 4.83 5.13
C PRO A 67 -19.56 3.84 6.02
N LEU A 68 -18.23 4.00 6.17
CA LEU A 68 -17.41 3.16 7.05
C LEU A 68 -17.55 3.54 8.52
N ALA A 69 -17.94 4.79 8.82
CA ALA A 69 -18.09 5.25 10.20
C ALA A 69 -19.26 4.54 10.91
N GLY A 70 -19.02 4.06 12.13
CA GLY A 70 -20.00 3.35 12.93
C GLY A 70 -19.43 2.18 13.73
N THR A 71 -20.33 1.37 14.27
CA THR A 71 -19.99 0.11 14.94
C THR A 71 -20.50 -1.06 14.10
N TRP A 72 -19.65 -2.06 13.94
CA TRP A 72 -19.85 -3.17 13.02
C TRP A 72 -19.66 -4.51 13.73
N LYS A 73 -20.45 -5.50 13.32
CA LYS A 73 -20.09 -6.90 13.47
C LYS A 73 -19.28 -7.31 12.24
N ALA A 74 -18.11 -7.90 12.45
CA ALA A 74 -17.26 -8.37 11.37
C ALA A 74 -17.17 -9.91 11.40
N THR A 75 -17.39 -10.53 10.24
CA THR A 75 -17.07 -11.95 10.04
C THR A 75 -15.79 -12.05 9.24
N LYS A 76 -14.73 -12.58 9.87
CA LYS A 76 -13.38 -12.68 9.29
C LYS A 76 -13.11 -14.12 8.88
N TYR A 77 -12.71 -14.30 7.63
CA TYR A 77 -12.30 -15.55 7.01
C TYR A 77 -10.80 -15.45 6.76
N ASN A 78 -10.00 -16.15 7.58
CA ASN A 78 -8.56 -16.13 7.47
C ASN A 78 -8.05 -17.44 6.85
N TYR A 79 -7.42 -17.33 5.68
CA TYR A 79 -6.93 -18.48 4.91
C TYR A 79 -5.50 -18.86 5.26
N ILE A 80 -4.75 -18.01 5.96
CA ILE A 80 -3.40 -18.32 6.45
C ILE A 80 -3.46 -19.34 7.59
N LEU A 81 -4.36 -19.10 8.55
CA LEU A 81 -4.61 -20.01 9.67
C LEU A 81 -5.44 -21.25 9.28
N GLY A 82 -6.00 -21.22 8.07
CA GLY A 82 -6.80 -22.30 7.50
C GLY A 82 -6.01 -23.55 7.14
N ARG A 83 -6.73 -24.64 6.85
CA ARG A 83 -6.16 -25.91 6.36
C ARG A 83 -6.97 -26.40 5.17
N ASP A 84 -6.32 -27.08 4.23
CA ASP A 84 -6.95 -27.68 3.05
C ASP A 84 -7.81 -26.69 2.24
N GLY A 85 -7.34 -25.44 2.15
CA GLY A 85 -8.02 -24.33 1.47
C GLY A 85 -9.24 -23.76 2.21
N ARG A 86 -9.58 -24.27 3.41
CA ARG A 86 -10.70 -23.78 4.22
C ARG A 86 -10.21 -22.72 5.22
N PRO A 87 -10.86 -21.55 5.31
CA PRO A 87 -10.45 -20.52 6.25
C PRO A 87 -10.87 -20.83 7.69
N VAL A 88 -10.10 -20.34 8.65
CA VAL A 88 -10.59 -20.13 10.01
C VAL A 88 -11.60 -18.97 9.98
N VAL A 89 -12.77 -19.16 10.63
CA VAL A 89 -13.85 -18.17 10.61
C VAL A 89 -14.14 -17.61 12.00
N SER A 90 -13.85 -16.32 12.19
CA SER A 90 -14.19 -15.55 13.40
C SER A 90 -15.46 -14.75 13.19
N ARG A 91 -16.38 -14.79 14.16
CA ARG A 91 -17.73 -14.16 14.09
C ARG A 91 -18.04 -13.21 15.23
N ASP A 92 -17.17 -13.17 16.22
CA ASP A 92 -17.22 -12.41 17.46
C ASP A 92 -16.46 -11.09 17.38
N ILE A 93 -16.01 -10.71 16.18
CA ILE A 93 -15.26 -9.47 15.97
C ILE A 93 -16.20 -8.26 15.95
N THR A 94 -15.83 -7.27 16.75
CA THR A 94 -16.42 -5.92 16.79
C THR A 94 -15.46 -4.94 16.15
N VAL A 95 -15.97 -4.08 15.27
CA VAL A 95 -15.18 -2.99 14.70
C VAL A 95 -15.85 -1.66 14.97
N ARG A 96 -15.10 -0.70 15.49
CA ARG A 96 -15.55 0.68 15.70
C ARG A 96 -14.73 1.59 14.81
N THR A 97 -15.42 2.35 13.98
CA THR A 97 -14.80 3.27 13.02
C THR A 97 -15.32 4.67 13.25
N ARG A 98 -14.42 5.65 13.39
CA ARG A 98 -14.78 7.05 13.64
C ARG A 98 -13.82 8.01 12.95
N TRP A 99 -14.34 9.18 12.57
CA TRP A 99 -13.49 10.29 12.12
C TRP A 99 -12.67 10.83 13.29
N ILE A 100 -11.37 11.03 13.07
CA ILE A 100 -10.48 11.66 14.05
C ILE A 100 -10.66 13.17 13.97
N ALA A 101 -11.54 13.73 14.81
CA ALA A 101 -11.88 15.16 14.80
C ALA A 101 -10.64 16.07 14.91
N LYS A 102 -9.63 15.68 15.70
CA LYS A 102 -8.37 16.42 15.86
C LYS A 102 -7.54 16.56 14.59
N THR A 103 -7.81 15.75 13.55
CA THR A 103 -7.19 15.88 12.22
C THR A 103 -7.97 16.81 11.29
N GLY A 104 -9.02 17.46 11.80
CA GLY A 104 -10.01 18.17 10.99
C GLY A 104 -10.88 17.25 10.14
N GLY A 105 -11.06 15.99 10.55
CA GLY A 105 -11.86 15.00 9.81
C GLY A 105 -11.20 14.49 8.53
N ARG A 106 -9.87 14.38 8.53
CA ARG A 106 -9.08 13.89 7.37
C ARG A 106 -8.82 12.38 7.43
N PHE A 107 -8.80 11.82 8.63
CA PHE A 107 -8.53 10.40 8.86
C PHE A 107 -9.65 9.73 9.65
N LEU A 108 -9.99 8.52 9.24
CA LEU A 108 -10.76 7.55 10.01
C LEU A 108 -9.83 6.70 10.85
N GLU A 109 -10.20 6.52 12.11
CA GLU A 109 -9.67 5.49 12.98
C GLU A 109 -10.62 4.29 12.94
N GLU A 110 -10.06 3.10 12.74
CA GLU A 110 -10.73 1.80 12.89
C GLU A 110 -10.10 1.05 14.06
N GLN A 111 -10.90 0.61 15.02
CA GLN A 111 -10.50 -0.26 16.12
C GLN A 111 -11.25 -1.58 16.01
N THR A 112 -10.52 -2.68 15.91
CA THR A 112 -11.02 -4.04 15.77
C THR A 112 -10.66 -4.85 17.00
N GLU A 113 -11.64 -5.54 17.59
CA GLU A 113 -11.48 -6.38 18.77
C GLU A 113 -12.28 -7.68 18.60
N GLY A 114 -11.75 -8.82 19.07
CA GLY A 114 -12.46 -10.10 19.09
C GLY A 114 -11.49 -11.27 19.27
N VAL A 115 -11.87 -12.45 18.76
CA VAL A 115 -11.00 -13.63 18.75
C VAL A 115 -10.65 -14.03 17.31
N LEU A 116 -9.37 -14.35 17.07
CA LEU A 116 -8.88 -14.91 15.82
C LEU A 116 -8.09 -16.18 16.11
N GLY A 117 -8.48 -17.31 15.50
CA GLY A 117 -7.77 -18.58 15.70
C GLY A 117 -7.74 -19.05 17.16
N GLY A 118 -8.72 -18.68 17.98
CA GLY A 118 -8.77 -19.01 19.41
C GLY A 118 -8.02 -18.04 20.33
N HIS A 119 -7.37 -17.00 19.79
CA HIS A 119 -6.62 -16.02 20.56
C HIS A 119 -7.24 -14.62 20.50
N PRO A 120 -7.10 -13.80 21.56
CA PRO A 120 -7.49 -12.39 21.51
C PRO A 120 -6.83 -11.67 20.33
N TYR A 121 -7.64 -10.90 19.60
CA TYR A 121 -7.24 -10.17 18.42
C TYR A 121 -7.55 -8.69 18.59
N TYR A 122 -6.55 -7.85 18.34
CA TYR A 122 -6.69 -6.41 18.25
C TYR A 122 -6.07 -5.89 16.96
N ARG A 123 -6.71 -4.89 16.34
CA ARG A 123 -6.12 -4.09 15.27
C ARG A 123 -6.58 -2.64 15.35
N LEU A 124 -5.63 -1.72 15.18
CA LEU A 124 -5.86 -0.31 14.88
C LEU A 124 -5.58 -0.04 13.40
N GLY A 125 -6.41 0.76 12.74
CA GLY A 125 -6.21 1.22 11.37
C GLY A 125 -6.47 2.72 11.23
N ILE A 126 -5.63 3.43 10.49
CA ILE A 126 -5.78 4.87 10.21
C ILE A 126 -5.89 5.06 8.70
N LEU A 127 -7.10 5.32 8.20
CA LEU A 127 -7.42 5.45 6.77
C LEU A 127 -7.73 6.91 6.42
N GLY A 128 -7.11 7.45 5.37
CA GLY A 128 -7.36 8.82 4.92
C GLY A 128 -7.18 9.00 3.42
N PHE A 129 -7.35 10.23 2.96
CA PHE A 129 -7.16 10.60 1.56
C PHE A 129 -6.24 11.84 1.47
N SER A 130 -5.14 11.72 0.72
CA SER A 130 -4.31 12.86 0.35
C SER A 130 -4.97 13.58 -0.82
N THR A 131 -5.37 14.84 -0.62
CA THR A 131 -5.86 15.73 -1.69
C THR A 131 -4.75 16.20 -2.62
N ILE A 132 -3.49 16.17 -2.17
CA ILE A 132 -2.30 16.55 -2.92
C ILE A 132 -1.96 15.45 -3.94
N ASP A 133 -1.77 14.22 -3.45
CA ASP A 133 -1.44 13.04 -4.27
C ASP A 133 -2.68 12.39 -4.90
N ARG A 134 -3.87 12.82 -4.48
CA ARG A 134 -5.18 12.27 -4.85
C ARG A 134 -5.29 10.76 -4.62
N ARG A 135 -4.72 10.24 -3.54
CA ARG A 135 -4.73 8.81 -3.20
C ARG A 135 -5.22 8.55 -1.80
N TYR A 136 -5.80 7.37 -1.60
CA TYR A 136 -6.07 6.85 -0.26
C TYR A 136 -4.81 6.28 0.36
N GLU A 137 -4.63 6.47 1.66
CA GLU A 137 -3.53 5.92 2.44
C GLU A 137 -4.08 5.26 3.69
N TRP A 138 -3.50 4.12 4.06
CA TRP A 138 -3.93 3.35 5.21
C TRP A 138 -2.73 2.78 5.93
N THR A 139 -2.70 2.84 7.25
CA THR A 139 -1.72 2.12 8.07
C THR A 139 -2.43 1.33 9.15
N THR A 140 -2.03 0.09 9.35
CA THR A 140 -2.59 -0.78 10.39
C THR A 140 -1.53 -1.31 11.34
N PHE A 141 -1.94 -1.55 12.58
CA PHE A 141 -1.15 -2.11 13.67
C PHE A 141 -1.99 -3.20 14.32
N ASP A 142 -1.51 -4.43 14.38
CA ASP A 142 -2.27 -5.55 14.96
C ASP A 142 -1.46 -6.35 15.98
N SER A 143 -2.15 -7.25 16.67
CA SER A 143 -1.56 -8.13 17.67
C SER A 143 -0.91 -9.39 17.09
N VAL A 144 -0.83 -9.52 15.75
CA VAL A 144 -0.33 -10.72 15.07
C VAL A 144 1.05 -10.46 14.47
N THR A 145 1.25 -9.27 13.92
CA THR A 145 2.49 -8.86 13.27
C THR A 145 3.17 -7.77 14.10
N PRO A 146 4.51 -7.84 14.31
CA PRO A 146 5.24 -6.84 15.07
C PRO A 146 5.54 -5.57 14.26
N THR A 147 4.98 -5.44 13.04
CA THR A 147 5.26 -4.37 12.10
C THR A 147 3.99 -3.62 11.73
N ALA A 148 4.13 -2.31 11.49
CA ALA A 148 3.05 -1.54 10.89
C ALA A 148 2.92 -1.92 9.41
N MET A 149 1.71 -2.20 8.97
CA MET A 149 1.41 -2.45 7.56
C MET A 149 0.92 -1.15 6.93
N THR A 150 1.63 -0.64 5.92
CA THR A 150 1.27 0.63 5.25
C THR A 150 0.86 0.39 3.81
N TYR A 151 -0.19 1.07 3.39
CA TYR A 151 -0.80 0.94 2.08
C TYR A 151 -0.99 2.31 1.43
N ARG A 152 -0.74 2.41 0.13
CA ARG A 152 -0.95 3.62 -0.67
C ARG A 152 -1.65 3.27 -1.97
N GLY A 153 -2.87 3.75 -2.13
CA GLY A 153 -3.65 3.59 -3.36
C GLY A 153 -3.02 4.34 -4.55
N PRO A 154 -3.44 4.03 -5.78
CA PRO A 154 -3.12 4.86 -6.94
C PRO A 154 -3.81 6.23 -6.84
N ALA A 155 -3.26 7.22 -7.55
CA ALA A 155 -3.92 8.50 -7.72
C ALA A 155 -5.28 8.31 -8.45
N LEU A 156 -6.32 8.98 -7.95
CA LEU A 156 -7.67 8.85 -8.45
C LEU A 156 -8.03 10.00 -9.39
N SER A 157 -8.50 9.66 -10.59
CA SER A 157 -9.17 10.61 -11.50
C SER A 157 -10.65 10.79 -11.15
N LYS A 158 -11.30 9.72 -10.65
CA LYS A 158 -12.70 9.68 -10.26
C LYS A 158 -12.91 8.90 -8.96
N GLY A 159 -14.08 9.07 -8.36
CA GLY A 159 -14.51 8.25 -7.22
C GLY A 159 -14.69 6.78 -7.58
N SER A 160 -14.44 5.90 -6.61
CA SER A 160 -14.74 4.47 -6.69
C SER A 160 -15.25 3.99 -5.34
N ASN A 161 -16.26 3.11 -5.35
CA ASN A 161 -16.71 2.39 -4.16
C ASN A 161 -15.84 1.17 -3.86
N ARG A 162 -14.91 0.84 -4.77
CA ARG A 162 -13.90 -0.21 -4.61
C ARG A 162 -12.51 0.44 -4.57
N LEU A 163 -11.90 0.47 -3.40
CA LEU A 163 -10.58 1.04 -3.16
C LEU A 163 -9.55 -0.08 -3.19
N SER A 164 -8.52 0.05 -4.02
CA SER A 164 -7.39 -0.88 -4.05
C SER A 164 -6.17 -0.20 -3.44
N LEU A 165 -5.67 -0.77 -2.36
CA LEU A 165 -4.62 -0.23 -1.51
C LEU A 165 -3.45 -1.23 -1.50
N PRO A 166 -2.48 -1.12 -2.44
CA PRO A 166 -1.26 -1.92 -2.39
C PRO A 166 -0.35 -1.44 -1.26
N GLY A 167 0.49 -2.35 -0.78
CA GLY A 167 1.51 -2.11 0.23
C GLY A 167 2.49 -3.27 0.28
N GLU A 168 3.35 -3.27 1.27
CA GLU A 168 4.25 -4.37 1.57
C GLU A 168 4.49 -4.44 3.08
N PHE A 169 4.90 -5.61 3.56
CA PHE A 169 5.29 -5.81 4.94
C PHE A 169 6.43 -6.83 5.03
N THR A 170 7.19 -6.79 6.11
CA THR A 170 8.15 -7.85 6.43
C THR A 170 7.43 -8.98 7.13
N ASP A 171 7.47 -10.18 6.55
CA ASP A 171 6.76 -11.34 7.09
C ASP A 171 7.45 -11.85 8.37
N PRO A 172 6.72 -11.98 9.50
CA PRO A 172 7.28 -12.52 10.73
C PRO A 172 7.29 -14.05 10.77
N GLY A 173 7.03 -14.73 9.64
CA GLY A 173 6.90 -16.19 9.53
C GLY A 173 5.45 -16.69 9.40
N VAL A 174 4.46 -15.80 9.21
CA VAL A 174 3.05 -16.20 9.08
C VAL A 174 2.78 -16.99 7.80
N LEU A 175 3.58 -16.77 6.77
CA LEU A 175 3.52 -17.53 5.52
C LEU A 175 4.35 -18.82 5.55
N GLY A 176 5.10 -19.07 6.62
CA GLY A 176 6.06 -20.16 6.74
C GLY A 176 7.46 -19.65 7.14
N PRO A 177 8.30 -20.50 7.78
CA PRO A 177 9.63 -20.11 8.24
C PRO A 177 10.54 -19.62 7.11
N GLU A 178 10.34 -20.09 5.88
CA GLU A 178 11.10 -19.67 4.70
C GLU A 178 10.78 -18.25 4.23
N TYR A 179 9.68 -17.64 4.70
CA TYR A 179 9.32 -16.26 4.42
C TYR A 179 9.70 -15.29 5.53
N ALA A 180 10.11 -15.78 6.70
CA ALA A 180 10.50 -14.93 7.82
C ALA A 180 11.59 -13.92 7.41
N GLY A 181 11.34 -12.64 7.66
CA GLY A 181 12.23 -11.54 7.32
C GLY A 181 12.18 -11.08 5.85
N LYS A 182 11.39 -11.75 4.99
CA LYS A 182 11.23 -11.33 3.59
C LYS A 182 10.14 -10.26 3.47
N THR A 183 10.34 -9.33 2.53
CA THR A 183 9.30 -8.38 2.11
C THR A 183 8.26 -9.10 1.27
N ILE A 184 7.00 -8.99 1.66
CA ILE A 184 5.85 -9.55 0.97
C ILE A 184 4.98 -8.41 0.45
N PRO A 185 4.83 -8.26 -0.88
CA PRO A 185 3.81 -7.42 -1.45
C PRO A 185 2.42 -7.86 -1.00
N MET A 186 1.59 -6.89 -0.66
CA MET A 186 0.22 -7.11 -0.23
C MET A 186 -0.71 -6.08 -0.88
N ARG A 187 -2.00 -6.39 -0.88
CA ARG A 187 -3.02 -5.48 -1.39
C ARG A 187 -4.31 -5.68 -0.63
N THR A 188 -4.83 -4.59 -0.08
CA THR A 188 -6.18 -4.58 0.48
C THR A 188 -7.15 -4.01 -0.53
N VAL A 189 -8.28 -4.69 -0.72
CA VAL A 189 -9.42 -4.15 -1.45
C VAL A 189 -10.58 -3.89 -0.51
N ILE A 190 -10.97 -2.63 -0.40
CA ILE A 190 -12.14 -2.20 0.35
C ILE A 190 -13.27 -2.01 -0.66
N THR A 191 -14.39 -2.71 -0.48
CA THR A 191 -15.60 -2.49 -1.27
C THR A 191 -16.72 -1.98 -0.38
N ILE A 192 -17.04 -0.70 -0.52
CA ILE A 192 -18.12 0.00 0.17
C ILE A 192 -19.41 -0.30 -0.59
N ARG A 193 -20.24 -1.19 -0.08
CA ARG A 193 -21.46 -1.63 -0.79
C ARG A 193 -22.64 -0.71 -0.48
N SER A 194 -22.78 -0.36 0.79
CA SER A 194 -23.89 0.41 1.33
C SER A 194 -23.52 0.91 2.73
N ASP A 195 -24.39 1.72 3.34
CA ASP A 195 -24.20 2.19 4.71
C ASP A 195 -24.24 1.07 5.74
N ASP A 196 -24.83 -0.08 5.43
CA ASP A 196 -24.98 -1.22 6.33
C ASP A 196 -24.05 -2.40 6.02
N ARG A 197 -23.30 -2.34 4.91
CA ARG A 197 -22.44 -3.45 4.46
C ARG A 197 -21.22 -3.00 3.67
N HIS A 198 -20.07 -3.58 4.02
CA HIS A 198 -18.86 -3.47 3.22
C HIS A 198 -17.97 -4.70 3.40
N THR A 199 -16.96 -4.84 2.54
CA THR A 199 -16.03 -5.98 2.57
C THR A 199 -14.60 -5.51 2.42
N PHE A 200 -13.70 -6.10 3.19
CA PHE A 200 -12.26 -5.91 3.07
C PHE A 200 -11.65 -7.25 2.66
N GLU A 201 -10.80 -7.24 1.64
CA GLU A 201 -10.13 -8.43 1.11
C GLU A 201 -8.63 -8.15 1.08
N LEU A 202 -7.84 -8.92 1.83
CA LEU A 202 -6.38 -8.83 1.86
C LEU A 202 -5.79 -9.93 0.99
N TYR A 203 -4.87 -9.54 0.12
CA TYR A 203 -4.13 -10.41 -0.76
C TYR A 203 -2.64 -10.30 -0.45
N PHE A 204 -1.94 -11.43 -0.49
CA PHE A 204 -0.47 -11.49 -0.43
C PHE A 204 0.08 -12.06 -1.74
N THR A 205 1.26 -11.59 -2.13
CA THR A 205 2.00 -12.09 -3.28
C THR A 205 3.40 -12.53 -2.82
N PRO A 206 3.54 -13.74 -2.25
CA PRO A 206 4.84 -14.23 -1.82
C PRO A 206 5.84 -14.27 -2.99
N PRO A 207 7.15 -14.03 -2.76
CA PRO A 207 8.16 -14.08 -3.82
C PRO A 207 8.10 -15.40 -4.61
N GLY A 208 8.01 -15.28 -5.94
CA GLY A 208 7.93 -16.44 -6.83
C GLY A 208 6.56 -17.13 -6.90
N GLN A 209 5.53 -16.60 -6.23
CA GLN A 209 4.16 -17.12 -6.26
C GLN A 209 3.16 -16.12 -6.84
N SER A 210 2.02 -16.63 -7.30
CA SER A 210 0.89 -15.79 -7.67
C SER A 210 0.24 -15.15 -6.45
N GLU A 211 -0.38 -13.98 -6.66
CA GLU A 211 -1.19 -13.31 -5.65
C GLU A 211 -2.34 -14.22 -5.20
N ARG A 212 -2.61 -14.27 -3.89
CA ARG A 212 -3.71 -15.06 -3.32
C ARG A 212 -4.43 -14.32 -2.20
N LEU A 213 -5.73 -14.57 -2.08
CA LEU A 213 -6.55 -14.08 -0.98
C LEU A 213 -6.09 -14.76 0.32
N VAL A 214 -5.78 -13.95 1.33
CA VAL A 214 -5.32 -14.43 2.63
C VAL A 214 -6.28 -14.08 3.76
N ASP A 215 -7.05 -13.00 3.59
CA ASP A 215 -8.07 -12.58 4.55
C ASP A 215 -9.27 -11.98 3.82
N ARG A 216 -10.48 -12.32 4.27
CA ARG A 216 -11.71 -11.65 3.84
C ARG A 216 -12.55 -11.31 5.06
N VAL A 217 -12.94 -10.06 5.18
CA VAL A 217 -13.80 -9.57 6.26
C VAL A 217 -15.08 -9.01 5.67
N VAL A 218 -16.22 -9.50 6.17
CA VAL A 218 -17.55 -9.00 5.84
C VAL A 218 -18.08 -8.24 7.04
N TYR A 219 -18.37 -6.96 6.83
CA TYR A 219 -18.87 -6.05 7.85
C TYR A 219 -20.37 -5.90 7.69
N THR A 220 -21.08 -5.98 8.81
CA THR A 220 -22.52 -5.71 8.91
C THR A 220 -22.74 -4.73 10.04
N ARG A 221 -23.45 -3.63 9.78
CA ARG A 221 -23.68 -2.60 10.78
C ARG A 221 -24.43 -3.20 11.97
N ARG A 222 -24.01 -2.86 13.20
CA ARG A 222 -24.80 -3.24 14.38
C ARG A 222 -26.07 -2.41 14.41
N ALA A 223 -27.20 -3.09 14.68
CA ALA A 223 -28.44 -2.40 15.01
C ALA A 223 -28.19 -1.48 16.22
N ARG A 224 -28.83 -0.32 16.21
CA ARG A 224 -28.82 0.62 17.34
C ARG A 224 -29.66 0.05 18.48
#